data_AF-A0A1B2IWK4-F1
#
_entry.id   AF-A0A1B2IWK4-F1
#
_cell.length_a   1.000
_cell.length_b   1.000
_cell.length_c   1.000
_cell.angle_alpha   90.00
_cell.angle_beta   90.00
_cell.angle_gamma   90.00
#
_symmetry.space_group_name_H-M   'P 1'
#
loop_
_entity.id
_entity.type
_entity.pdbx_description
1 polymer ?
#
loop_
_entity_poly.entity_id
_entity_poly.type
_entity_poly.pdbx_seq_one_letter_code
_entity_poly.pdbx_strand_id
1 'polypeptide(L)'
;MIQQTPRRTMPNGELLSQKLGLSDPYQPLLQAEVIEALKTLFDSHAGQKLYQGTVQNLIQIISSMDDSNPDLGDIKKVIKKKEITFKNKILQTIDNDLEETAGFAFSSSVRQKTNSAMLEGLQGIGLTKIANDFYYYVGSDKALKLSVNRAVMLRKLVVLDGDDSAVEKEFPDFSKMMSVEFVRNGQYTVLPYPVKYLREFWNYEQRIHPIDPAKFE
;
A
#
# COMPACT_ATOMS: atom_id res chain seq x y z
N MET A 1 20.97 20.65 -5.55
CA MET A 1 21.96 19.54 -5.47
C MET A 1 21.35 18.37 -4.70
N ILE A 2 21.64 17.13 -5.09
CA ILE A 2 21.16 15.90 -4.41
C ILE A 2 22.33 15.23 -3.70
N GLN A 3 22.21 14.98 -2.40
CA GLN A 3 23.23 14.29 -1.60
C GLN A 3 22.69 12.98 -1.04
N GLN A 4 23.47 11.89 -1.20
CA GLN A 4 23.13 10.62 -0.56
C GLN A 4 23.40 10.71 0.94
N THR A 5 22.52 10.13 1.74
CA THR A 5 22.64 10.14 3.21
C THR A 5 22.69 8.72 3.75
N PRO A 6 23.21 8.51 4.97
CA PRO A 6 23.12 7.22 5.65
C PRO A 6 21.69 6.92 6.15
N ARG A 7 20.76 7.89 6.09
CA ARG A 7 19.39 7.74 6.57
C ARG A 7 18.57 6.88 5.61
N ARG A 8 17.68 6.06 6.15
CA ARG A 8 16.80 5.17 5.39
C ARG A 8 15.37 5.27 5.90
N THR A 9 14.41 5.08 5.01
CA THR A 9 13.01 4.89 5.39
C THR A 9 12.81 3.47 5.92
N MET A 10 11.92 3.35 6.88
CA MET A 10 11.44 2.09 7.41
C MET A 10 9.92 2.09 7.30
N PRO A 11 9.30 0.93 7.09
CA PRO A 11 7.85 0.85 7.19
C PRO A 11 7.42 1.19 8.63
N ASN A 12 6.14 1.51 8.81
CA ASN A 12 5.57 1.62 10.15
C ASN A 12 5.48 0.21 10.79
N GLY A 13 6.58 -0.20 11.42
CA GLY A 13 6.73 -1.53 12.00
C GLY A 13 5.74 -1.82 13.13
N GLU A 14 5.36 -0.81 13.89
CA GLU A 14 4.39 -0.94 14.98
C GLU A 14 3.00 -1.27 14.45
N LEU A 15 2.48 -0.47 13.49
CA LEU A 15 1.18 -0.73 12.88
C LEU A 15 1.17 -2.06 12.11
N LEU A 16 2.26 -2.41 11.43
CA LEU A 16 2.39 -3.70 10.76
C LEU A 16 2.36 -4.86 11.74
N SER A 17 3.08 -4.76 12.86
CA SER A 17 3.09 -5.79 13.90
C SER A 17 1.70 -5.97 14.50
N GLN A 18 0.99 -4.86 14.77
CA GLN A 18 -0.38 -4.89 15.29
C GLN A 18 -1.32 -5.61 14.31
N LYS A 19 -1.33 -5.22 13.03
CA LYS A 19 -2.17 -5.88 12.01
C LYS A 19 -1.81 -7.34 11.77
N LEU A 20 -0.53 -7.69 11.78
CA LEU A 20 -0.12 -9.09 11.63
C LEU A 20 -0.58 -9.93 12.83
N GLY A 21 -0.54 -9.36 14.03
CA GLY A 21 -1.01 -10.00 15.26
C GLY A 21 -2.48 -10.42 15.20
N LEU A 22 -3.36 -9.63 14.57
CA LEU A 22 -4.77 -9.98 14.38
C LEU A 22 -4.98 -11.24 13.53
N SER A 23 -3.97 -11.64 12.73
CA SER A 23 -4.05 -12.79 11.84
C SER A 23 -3.10 -13.93 12.24
N ASP A 24 -2.58 -13.90 13.47
CA ASP A 24 -1.60 -14.84 14.00
C ASP A 24 -2.20 -16.27 14.04
N PRO A 25 -1.62 -17.24 13.31
CA PRO A 25 -2.10 -18.62 13.30
C PRO A 25 -2.14 -19.29 14.68
N TYR A 26 -1.34 -18.82 15.64
CA TYR A 26 -1.25 -19.39 17.00
C TYR A 26 -2.06 -18.60 18.03
N GLN A 27 -2.88 -17.64 17.60
CA GLN A 27 -3.80 -16.95 18.48
C GLN A 27 -4.89 -17.94 18.93
N PRO A 28 -4.99 -18.26 20.23
CA PRO A 28 -6.05 -19.12 20.74
C PRO A 28 -7.37 -18.35 20.69
N LEU A 29 -8.42 -19.01 20.19
CA LEU A 29 -9.76 -18.43 20.10
C LEU A 29 -10.78 -19.40 20.69
N LEU A 30 -11.76 -18.87 21.42
CA LEU A 30 -12.90 -19.68 21.83
C LEU A 30 -13.84 -19.84 20.63
N GLN A 31 -14.22 -21.09 20.32
CA GLN A 31 -15.17 -21.39 19.24
C GLN A 31 -16.47 -20.57 19.39
N ALA A 32 -16.94 -20.41 20.63
CA ALA A 32 -18.11 -19.63 20.96
C ALA A 32 -17.96 -18.14 20.59
N GLU A 33 -16.82 -17.52 20.90
CA GLU A 33 -16.53 -16.11 20.60
C GLU A 33 -16.47 -15.87 19.08
N VAL A 34 -15.87 -16.79 18.33
CA VAL A 34 -15.81 -16.71 16.86
C VAL A 34 -17.21 -16.80 16.25
N ILE A 35 -18.04 -17.71 16.76
CA ILE A 35 -19.43 -17.84 16.32
C ILE A 35 -20.25 -16.59 16.69
N GLU A 36 -20.03 -16.04 17.88
CA GLU A 36 -20.70 -14.81 18.33
C GLU A 36 -20.32 -13.63 17.44
N ALA A 37 -19.03 -13.41 17.16
CA ALA A 37 -18.56 -12.38 16.24
C ALA A 37 -19.20 -12.52 14.85
N LEU A 38 -19.26 -13.74 14.30
CA LEU A 38 -19.92 -13.99 13.02
C LEU A 38 -21.44 -13.72 13.07
N LYS A 39 -22.11 -14.00 14.20
CA LYS A 39 -23.54 -13.65 14.36
C LYS A 39 -23.74 -12.14 14.42
N THR A 40 -22.88 -11.40 15.11
CA THR A 40 -22.92 -9.92 15.11
C THR A 40 -22.75 -9.37 13.69
N LEU A 41 -21.87 -9.97 12.88
CA LEU A 41 -21.73 -9.60 11.46
C LEU A 41 -22.97 -9.97 10.63
N PHE A 42 -23.57 -11.13 10.89
CA PHE A 42 -24.80 -11.55 10.23
C PHE A 42 -25.95 -10.54 10.45
N ASP A 43 -26.09 -10.04 11.68
CA ASP A 43 -27.15 -9.11 12.07
C ASP A 43 -26.88 -7.68 11.56
N SER A 44 -25.62 -7.20 11.63
CA SER A 44 -25.23 -5.87 11.16
C SER A 44 -25.41 -5.68 9.64
N HIS A 45 -25.36 -6.77 8.87
CA HIS A 45 -25.52 -6.78 7.42
C HIS A 45 -26.90 -7.28 6.96
N ALA A 46 -27.95 -7.01 7.75
CA ALA A 46 -29.33 -7.37 7.43
C ALA A 46 -29.75 -6.90 6.03
N GLY A 47 -30.23 -7.83 5.21
CA GLY A 47 -30.69 -7.57 3.83
C GLY A 47 -29.68 -7.92 2.75
N GLN A 48 -28.41 -8.17 3.08
CA GLN A 48 -27.41 -8.63 2.12
C GLN A 48 -27.37 -10.16 2.03
N LYS A 49 -28.27 -10.75 1.24
CA LYS A 49 -28.49 -12.21 1.15
C LYS A 49 -27.21 -13.03 0.92
N LEU A 50 -26.32 -12.58 0.03
CA LEU A 50 -25.08 -13.30 -0.29
C LEU A 50 -24.06 -13.24 0.85
N TYR A 51 -23.95 -12.09 1.52
CA TYR A 51 -23.08 -11.90 2.68
C TYR A 51 -23.58 -12.80 3.83
N GLN A 52 -24.86 -12.67 4.17
CA GLN A 52 -25.52 -13.43 5.22
C GLN A 52 -25.45 -14.96 4.98
N GLY A 53 -25.67 -15.42 3.75
CA GLY A 53 -25.51 -16.84 3.40
C GLY A 53 -24.08 -17.35 3.55
N THR A 54 -23.08 -16.51 3.24
CA THR A 54 -21.66 -16.85 3.40
C THR A 54 -21.28 -16.95 4.88
N VAL A 55 -21.75 -15.99 5.70
CA VAL A 55 -21.54 -16.00 7.15
C VAL A 55 -22.20 -17.22 7.80
N GLN A 56 -23.43 -17.57 7.41
CA GLN A 56 -24.09 -18.78 7.91
C GLN A 56 -23.31 -20.06 7.57
N ASN A 57 -22.77 -20.15 6.36
CA ASN A 57 -21.92 -21.28 5.97
C ASN A 57 -20.65 -21.35 6.84
N LEU A 58 -19.99 -20.22 7.10
CA LEU A 58 -18.84 -20.17 8.01
C LEU A 58 -19.20 -20.62 9.44
N ILE A 59 -20.32 -20.13 9.98
CA ILE A 59 -20.82 -20.55 11.29
C ILE A 59 -21.05 -22.07 11.32
N GLN A 60 -21.71 -22.64 10.30
CA GLN A 60 -21.95 -24.09 10.23
C GLN A 60 -20.64 -24.90 10.21
N ILE A 61 -19.64 -24.44 9.48
CA ILE A 61 -18.33 -25.09 9.39
C ILE A 61 -17.62 -25.04 10.74
N ILE A 62 -17.61 -23.87 11.40
CA ILE A 62 -16.92 -23.68 12.68
C ILE A 62 -17.63 -24.43 13.81
N SER A 63 -18.97 -24.45 13.83
CA SER A 63 -19.76 -25.24 14.79
C SER A 63 -19.57 -26.75 14.65
N SER A 64 -19.09 -27.24 13.50
CA SER A 64 -18.81 -28.66 13.28
C SER A 64 -17.42 -29.09 13.78
N MET A 65 -16.64 -28.18 14.37
CA MET A 65 -15.34 -28.50 14.96
C MET A 65 -15.52 -29.15 16.33
N ASP A 66 -14.74 -30.22 16.58
CA ASP A 66 -14.72 -30.93 17.86
C ASP A 66 -13.99 -30.16 18.97
N ASP A 67 -13.05 -29.29 18.58
CA ASP A 67 -12.26 -28.48 19.50
C ASP A 67 -12.99 -27.17 19.84
N SER A 68 -13.23 -26.95 21.14
CA SER A 68 -13.86 -25.73 21.65
C SER A 68 -12.89 -24.56 21.78
N ASN A 69 -11.57 -24.81 21.84
CA ASN A 69 -10.52 -23.79 21.99
C ASN A 69 -9.49 -23.86 20.85
N PRO A 70 -9.91 -23.79 19.58
CA PRO A 70 -8.99 -23.89 18.46
C PRO A 70 -8.10 -22.64 18.34
N ASP A 71 -6.90 -22.83 17.83
CA ASP A 71 -6.12 -21.70 17.33
C ASP A 71 -6.70 -21.21 15.99
N LEU A 72 -6.49 -19.92 15.66
CA LEU A 72 -6.92 -19.35 14.38
C LEU A 72 -6.43 -20.18 13.17
N GLY A 73 -5.24 -20.77 13.27
CA GLY A 73 -4.65 -21.67 12.29
C GLY A 73 -5.47 -22.94 12.06
N ASP A 74 -6.10 -23.49 13.09
CA ASP A 74 -6.94 -24.69 12.99
C ASP A 74 -8.28 -24.39 12.36
N ILE A 75 -8.91 -23.26 12.73
CA ILE A 75 -10.11 -22.77 12.06
C ILE A 75 -9.85 -22.59 10.55
N LYS A 76 -8.71 -21.96 10.20
CA LYS A 76 -8.27 -21.80 8.80
C LYS A 76 -8.12 -23.13 8.07
N LYS A 77 -7.57 -24.17 8.72
CA LYS A 77 -7.43 -25.51 8.13
C LYS A 77 -8.81 -26.11 7.84
N VAL A 78 -9.77 -25.97 8.75
CA VAL A 78 -11.14 -26.50 8.57
C VAL A 78 -11.86 -25.77 7.43
N ILE A 79 -11.79 -24.44 7.39
CA ILE A 79 -12.35 -23.64 6.29
C ILE A 79 -11.73 -24.05 4.94
N LYS A 80 -10.41 -24.23 4.90
CA LYS A 80 -9.70 -24.64 3.68
C LYS A 80 -10.05 -26.05 3.22
N LYS A 81 -10.32 -27.00 4.15
CA LYS A 81 -10.79 -28.35 3.82
C LYS A 81 -12.16 -28.35 3.11
N LYS A 82 -12.97 -27.31 3.31
CA LYS A 82 -14.24 -27.07 2.62
C LYS A 82 -14.07 -26.25 1.33
N GLU A 83 -12.84 -26.11 0.85
CA GLU A 83 -12.47 -25.38 -0.38
C GLU A 83 -12.80 -23.87 -0.36
N ILE A 84 -13.05 -23.30 0.82
CA ILE A 84 -13.31 -21.87 0.97
C ILE A 84 -11.98 -21.11 0.99
N THR A 85 -11.90 -20.05 0.19
CA THR A 85 -10.71 -19.17 0.12
C THR A 85 -11.08 -17.70 0.24
N PHE A 86 -10.33 -16.95 1.06
CA PHE A 86 -10.50 -15.51 1.30
C PHE A 86 -10.01 -14.63 0.13
N LYS A 87 -10.12 -15.13 -1.10
CA LYS A 87 -9.86 -14.36 -2.34
C LYS A 87 -11.13 -13.77 -2.94
N ASN A 88 -12.30 -14.32 -2.58
CA ASN A 88 -13.58 -13.78 -3.00
C ASN A 88 -13.84 -12.45 -2.30
N LYS A 89 -14.37 -11.45 -3.03
CA LYS A 89 -14.73 -10.13 -2.50
C LYS A 89 -15.59 -10.22 -1.25
N ILE A 90 -16.61 -11.09 -1.23
CA ILE A 90 -17.51 -11.21 -0.06
C ILE A 90 -16.74 -11.71 1.17
N LEU A 91 -15.91 -12.74 1.00
CA LEU A 91 -15.10 -13.28 2.10
C LEU A 91 -14.02 -12.27 2.55
N GLN A 92 -13.47 -11.47 1.64
CA GLN A 92 -12.56 -10.38 1.99
C GLN A 92 -13.27 -9.29 2.81
N THR A 93 -14.52 -8.96 2.45
CA THR A 93 -15.32 -8.02 3.24
C THR A 93 -15.58 -8.57 4.64
N ILE A 94 -16.05 -9.82 4.76
CA ILE A 94 -16.27 -10.47 6.06
C ILE A 94 -14.99 -10.46 6.91
N ASP A 95 -13.85 -10.78 6.29
CA ASP A 95 -12.57 -10.82 7.00
C ASP A 95 -12.11 -9.43 7.47
N ASN A 96 -12.34 -8.39 6.67
CA ASN A 96 -12.10 -7.01 7.08
C ASN A 96 -13.02 -6.58 8.22
N ASP A 97 -14.31 -6.95 8.17
CA ASP A 97 -15.26 -6.62 9.22
C ASP A 97 -14.90 -7.31 10.55
N LEU A 98 -14.43 -8.57 10.49
CA LEU A 98 -13.90 -9.29 11.65
C LEU A 98 -12.66 -8.62 12.22
N GLU A 99 -11.75 -8.18 11.35
CA GLU A 99 -10.55 -7.46 11.78
C GLU A 99 -10.90 -6.17 12.55
N GLU A 100 -11.93 -5.45 12.11
CA GLU A 100 -12.39 -4.20 12.73
C GLU A 100 -13.17 -4.42 14.03
N THR A 101 -13.95 -5.50 14.12
CA THR A 101 -14.94 -5.68 15.20
C THR A 101 -14.58 -6.74 16.23
N ALA A 102 -13.86 -7.78 15.84
CA ALA A 102 -13.66 -9.00 16.62
C ALA A 102 -12.23 -9.20 17.12
N GLY A 103 -11.28 -8.36 16.69
CA GLY A 103 -9.88 -8.46 17.12
C GLY A 103 -9.13 -9.67 16.56
N PHE A 104 -9.64 -10.28 15.49
CA PHE A 104 -8.95 -11.31 14.72
C PHE A 104 -9.37 -11.27 13.24
N ALA A 105 -8.56 -11.86 12.36
CA ALA A 105 -8.83 -12.00 10.93
C ALA A 105 -8.29 -13.32 10.37
N PHE A 106 -9.09 -14.00 9.55
CA PHE A 106 -8.67 -15.19 8.83
C PHE A 106 -7.68 -14.89 7.70
N SER A 107 -7.43 -13.65 7.29
CA SER A 107 -6.34 -13.34 6.38
C SER A 107 -5.72 -11.99 6.71
N SER A 108 -4.45 -11.83 6.35
CA SER A 108 -3.76 -10.56 6.62
C SER A 108 -4.19 -9.50 5.61
N SER A 109 -4.82 -8.42 6.09
CA SER A 109 -5.18 -7.27 5.26
C SER A 109 -3.99 -6.35 4.95
N VAL A 110 -2.79 -6.61 5.49
CA VAL A 110 -1.58 -5.79 5.29
C VAL A 110 -1.27 -5.50 3.81
N ARG A 111 -1.69 -6.39 2.91
CA ARG A 111 -1.50 -6.25 1.45
C ARG A 111 -2.56 -5.48 0.71
N GLN A 112 -3.65 -5.13 1.37
CA GLN A 112 -4.72 -4.39 0.75
C GLN A 112 -4.28 -2.94 0.49
N LYS A 113 -4.77 -2.36 -0.61
CA LYS A 113 -4.44 -0.99 -1.01
C LYS A 113 -4.77 0.04 0.08
N THR A 114 -5.81 -0.23 0.86
CA THR A 114 -6.24 0.55 2.04
C THR A 114 -5.12 0.72 3.06
N ASN A 115 -4.23 -0.27 3.20
CA ASN A 115 -3.14 -0.27 4.18
C ASN A 115 -1.79 0.18 3.61
N SER A 116 -1.77 0.71 2.38
CA SER A 116 -0.53 1.16 1.71
C SER A 116 0.22 2.26 2.46
N ALA A 117 -0.47 3.07 3.26
CA ALA A 117 0.13 4.09 4.12
C ALA A 117 1.15 3.51 5.13
N MET A 118 0.99 2.26 5.57
CA MET A 118 1.94 1.60 6.48
C MET A 118 3.31 1.36 5.82
N LEU A 119 3.36 1.42 4.49
CA LEU A 119 4.56 1.25 3.68
C LEU A 119 4.96 2.55 2.97
N GLU A 120 4.45 3.68 3.44
CA GLU A 120 4.94 4.99 3.04
C GLU A 120 6.46 5.05 3.24
N GLY A 121 7.18 5.69 2.31
CA GLY A 121 8.64 5.65 2.30
C GLY A 121 9.25 4.45 1.56
N LEU A 122 8.47 3.42 1.21
CA LEU A 122 8.96 2.21 0.53
C LEU A 122 8.43 2.04 -0.90
N GLN A 123 7.39 2.80 -1.27
CA GLN A 123 6.76 2.77 -2.59
C GLN A 123 6.76 4.15 -3.23
N GLY A 124 6.87 4.18 -4.56
CA GLY A 124 6.81 5.40 -5.32
C GLY A 124 7.93 6.40 -5.00
N ILE A 125 7.69 7.67 -5.31
CA ILE A 125 8.63 8.76 -5.04
C ILE A 125 7.93 9.75 -4.11
N GLY A 126 8.55 10.05 -2.98
CA GLY A 126 7.98 10.97 -1.99
C GLY A 126 9.01 11.93 -1.42
N LEU A 127 8.50 13.07 -0.94
CA LEU A 127 9.23 14.11 -0.23
C LEU A 127 8.93 14.00 1.26
N THR A 128 9.95 14.22 2.09
CA THR A 128 9.80 14.30 3.54
C THR A 128 10.73 15.37 4.10
N LYS A 129 10.36 15.95 5.24
CA LYS A 129 11.12 17.00 5.93
C LYS A 129 11.60 16.47 7.28
N ILE A 130 12.90 16.52 7.53
CA ILE A 130 13.51 16.04 8.78
C ILE A 130 14.45 17.12 9.32
N ALA A 131 14.19 17.63 10.53
CA ALA A 131 15.01 18.67 11.16
C ALA A 131 15.25 19.88 10.22
N ASN A 132 14.17 20.37 9.62
CA ASN A 132 14.12 21.47 8.65
C ASN A 132 14.76 21.22 7.27
N ASP A 133 15.46 20.11 7.07
CA ASP A 133 16.01 19.74 5.77
C ASP A 133 15.01 18.91 4.95
N PHE A 134 15.02 19.09 3.63
CA PHE A 134 14.24 18.28 2.70
C PHE A 134 14.97 17.02 2.27
N TYR A 135 14.26 15.90 2.24
CA TYR A 135 14.72 14.62 1.77
C TYR A 135 13.70 14.01 0.82
N TYR A 136 14.16 13.22 -0.14
CA TYR A 136 13.28 12.40 -0.95
C TYR A 136 13.72 10.95 -0.97
N TYR A 137 12.75 10.06 -1.21
CA TYR A 137 12.95 8.63 -1.35
C TYR A 137 12.43 8.15 -2.71
N VAL A 138 13.00 7.05 -3.19
CA VAL A 138 12.55 6.34 -4.40
C VAL A 138 12.39 4.88 -4.04
N GLY A 139 11.14 4.48 -3.83
CA GLY A 139 10.72 3.13 -3.49
C GLY A 139 10.39 2.28 -4.71
N SER A 140 9.79 1.13 -4.44
CA SER A 140 9.35 0.18 -5.48
C SER A 140 8.15 0.72 -6.26
N ASP A 141 8.14 0.47 -7.56
CA ASP A 141 7.02 0.65 -8.50
C ASP A 141 6.03 -0.53 -8.43
N LYS A 142 6.51 -1.71 -8.03
CA LYS A 142 5.70 -2.94 -7.93
C LYS A 142 4.80 -2.95 -6.69
N ALA A 143 3.60 -3.51 -6.87
CA ALA A 143 2.67 -3.84 -5.79
C ALA A 143 3.36 -4.66 -4.68
N LEU A 144 2.91 -4.44 -3.43
CA LEU A 144 3.45 -5.03 -2.20
C LEU A 144 3.93 -6.49 -2.36
N LYS A 145 5.24 -6.69 -2.44
CA LYS A 145 5.84 -8.02 -2.29
C LYS A 145 5.86 -8.44 -0.82
N LEU A 146 5.85 -9.76 -0.56
CA LEU A 146 5.89 -10.33 0.80
C LEU A 146 7.15 -9.95 1.58
N SER A 147 8.24 -9.74 0.85
CA SER A 147 9.49 -9.20 1.36
C SER A 147 9.74 -7.83 0.76
N VAL A 148 9.70 -6.77 1.58
CA VAL A 148 10.40 -5.52 1.23
C VAL A 148 11.86 -5.77 1.57
N ASN A 149 12.62 -6.20 0.58
CA ASN A 149 13.96 -6.75 0.80
C ASN A 149 14.97 -5.69 1.29
N ARG A 150 14.66 -4.38 1.18
CA ARG A 150 15.58 -3.28 1.51
C ARG A 150 14.83 -2.03 1.96
N ALA A 151 15.33 -1.43 3.05
CA ALA A 151 15.02 -0.06 3.43
C ALA A 151 15.45 0.91 2.30
N VAL A 152 14.65 1.95 2.03
CA VAL A 152 14.94 2.89 0.94
C VAL A 152 15.82 4.00 1.49
N MET A 153 16.89 4.34 0.77
CA MET A 153 17.79 5.43 1.19
C MET A 153 17.14 6.80 0.98
N LEU A 154 17.28 7.67 1.97
CA LEU A 154 16.91 9.07 1.86
C LEU A 154 18.03 9.86 1.18
N ARG A 155 17.63 10.73 0.26
CA ARG A 155 18.52 11.66 -0.43
C ARG A 155 18.15 13.07 -0.04
N LYS A 156 19.11 13.84 0.47
CA LYS A 156 18.90 15.23 0.87
C LYS A 156 18.82 16.12 -0.37
N LEU A 157 17.84 17.02 -0.39
CA LEU A 157 17.73 18.10 -1.36
C LEU A 157 18.37 19.35 -0.75
N VAL A 158 19.32 19.92 -1.49
CA VAL A 158 19.97 21.18 -1.13
C VAL A 158 19.61 22.20 -2.21
N VAL A 159 18.89 23.25 -1.82
CA VAL A 159 18.60 24.40 -2.68
C VAL A 159 19.91 25.11 -2.98
N LEU A 160 20.19 25.33 -4.27
CA LEU A 160 21.40 26.05 -4.70
C LEU A 160 21.13 27.54 -4.90
N ASP A 161 19.89 27.88 -5.26
CA ASP A 161 19.42 29.24 -5.48
C ASP A 161 17.92 29.31 -5.14
N GLY A 162 17.49 30.40 -4.51
CA GLY A 162 16.15 30.58 -3.96
C GLY A 162 15.95 30.09 -2.52
N ASP A 163 14.68 30.08 -2.09
CA ASP A 163 14.25 29.66 -0.76
C ASP A 163 13.78 28.19 -0.75
N ASP A 164 13.77 27.59 0.43
CA ASP A 164 13.31 26.23 0.72
C ASP A 164 11.87 25.96 0.27
N SER A 165 11.04 27.01 0.18
CA SER A 165 9.69 26.96 -0.42
C SER A 165 9.68 26.51 -1.89
N ALA A 166 10.78 26.67 -2.62
CA ALA A 166 10.93 26.18 -3.99
C ALA A 166 10.93 24.64 -4.06
N VAL A 167 11.40 23.95 -3.02
CA VAL A 167 11.45 22.48 -3.00
C VAL A 167 10.04 21.92 -3.03
N GLU A 168 9.14 22.39 -2.17
CA GLU A 168 7.77 21.90 -2.10
C GLU A 168 6.97 22.18 -3.38
N LYS A 169 7.21 23.34 -4.00
CA LYS A 169 6.55 23.75 -5.24
C LYS A 169 7.00 22.93 -6.45
N GLU A 170 8.31 22.72 -6.60
CA GLU A 170 8.89 22.14 -7.83
C GLU A 170 9.05 20.62 -7.74
N PHE A 171 9.08 20.05 -6.52
CA PHE A 171 9.25 18.60 -6.34
C PHE A 171 8.20 17.73 -7.04
N PRO A 172 6.89 18.09 -7.12
CA PRO A 172 5.90 17.32 -7.87
C PRO A 172 6.25 17.13 -9.35
N ASP A 173 6.91 18.09 -9.97
CA ASP A 173 7.33 17.97 -11.36
C ASP A 173 8.63 17.18 -11.49
N PHE A 174 9.57 17.35 -10.55
CA PHE A 174 10.75 16.49 -10.46
C PHE A 174 10.38 15.01 -10.21
N SER A 175 9.39 14.73 -9.37
CA SER A 175 8.97 13.36 -9.07
C SER A 175 8.39 12.66 -10.31
N LYS A 176 7.56 13.35 -11.10
CA LYS A 176 7.07 12.85 -12.39
C LYS A 176 8.20 12.60 -13.40
N MET A 177 9.21 13.46 -13.42
CA MET A 177 10.38 13.26 -14.29
C MET A 177 11.20 12.04 -13.87
N MET A 178 11.28 11.77 -12.56
CA MET A 178 12.01 10.63 -12.01
C MET A 178 11.24 9.31 -12.12
N SER A 179 9.90 9.34 -12.32
CA SER A 179 9.04 8.16 -12.35
C SER A 179 8.91 7.49 -13.73
N VAL A 180 9.55 8.00 -14.78
CA VAL A 180 9.36 7.51 -16.16
C VAL A 180 10.00 6.13 -16.34
N GLU A 181 9.20 5.12 -16.66
CA GLU A 181 9.67 3.79 -17.06
C GLU A 181 10.36 3.85 -18.44
N PHE A 182 11.53 3.24 -18.57
CA PHE A 182 12.21 3.11 -19.86
C PHE A 182 11.40 2.21 -20.80
N VAL A 183 11.04 2.70 -21.98
CA VAL A 183 10.46 1.85 -23.04
C VAL A 183 11.59 1.03 -23.65
N ARG A 184 11.58 -0.29 -23.44
CA ARG A 184 12.48 -1.22 -24.11
C ARG A 184 11.81 -1.76 -25.36
N ASN A 185 12.45 -1.58 -26.52
CA ASN A 185 12.06 -2.25 -27.76
C ASN A 185 13.18 -3.21 -28.18
N GLY A 186 13.03 -4.50 -27.85
CA GLY A 186 14.03 -5.53 -28.15
C GLY A 186 15.38 -5.28 -27.46
N GLN A 187 16.47 -5.19 -28.24
CA GLN A 187 17.83 -4.97 -27.75
C GLN A 187 18.16 -3.50 -27.44
N TYR A 188 17.26 -2.57 -27.75
CA TYR A 188 17.50 -1.14 -27.54
C TYR A 188 16.75 -0.64 -26.31
N THR A 189 17.51 -0.10 -25.35
CA THR A 189 16.94 0.74 -24.30
C THR A 189 16.73 2.11 -24.92
N VAL A 190 15.50 2.45 -25.32
CA VAL A 190 15.19 3.82 -25.71
C VAL A 190 15.20 4.63 -24.42
N LEU A 191 16.29 5.35 -24.20
CA LEU A 191 16.35 6.34 -23.14
C LEU A 191 15.22 7.36 -23.42
N PRO A 192 14.32 7.67 -22.46
CA PRO A 192 13.31 8.71 -22.64
C PRO A 192 13.91 10.14 -22.71
N TYR A 193 15.23 10.25 -22.74
CA TYR A 193 16.02 11.48 -22.75
C TYR A 193 15.75 12.45 -23.91
N PRO A 194 15.49 12.03 -25.18
CA PRO A 194 15.35 13.00 -26.28
C PRO A 194 14.11 13.89 -26.13
N VAL A 195 12.95 13.29 -25.86
CA VAL A 195 11.69 14.05 -25.70
C VAL A 195 11.74 14.93 -24.45
N LYS A 196 12.39 14.46 -23.38
CA LYS A 196 12.62 15.25 -22.17
C LYS A 196 13.43 16.52 -22.46
N TYR A 197 14.60 16.40 -23.09
CA TYR A 197 15.42 17.56 -23.40
C TYR A 197 14.78 18.48 -24.41
N LEU A 198 14.03 17.95 -25.39
CA LEU A 198 13.28 18.77 -26.32
C LEU A 198 12.19 19.58 -25.60
N ARG A 199 11.50 18.98 -24.62
CA ARG A 199 10.48 19.68 -23.83
C ARG A 199 11.11 20.69 -22.86
N GLU A 200 12.20 20.34 -22.19
CA GLU A 200 12.93 21.27 -21.33
C GLU A 200 13.52 22.44 -22.14
N PHE A 201 14.10 22.17 -23.31
CA PHE A 201 14.58 23.18 -24.24
C PHE A 201 13.45 24.08 -24.72
N TRP A 202 12.31 23.51 -25.13
CA TRP A 202 11.14 24.28 -25.52
C TRP A 202 10.60 25.18 -24.40
N ASN A 203 10.51 24.66 -23.18
CA ASN A 203 10.07 25.43 -22.01
C ASN A 203 11.10 26.48 -21.57
N TYR A 204 12.38 26.26 -21.85
CA TYR A 204 13.45 27.22 -21.65
C TYR A 204 13.35 28.36 -22.68
N GLU A 205 13.21 28.02 -23.97
CA GLU A 205 12.98 28.98 -25.06
C GLU A 205 11.77 29.86 -24.79
N GLN A 206 10.63 29.31 -24.34
CA GLN A 206 9.44 30.12 -24.02
C GLN A 206 9.64 31.07 -22.82
N ARG A 207 10.56 30.80 -21.91
CA ARG A 207 10.85 31.69 -20.76
C ARG A 207 11.77 32.85 -21.15
N ILE A 208 12.66 32.64 -22.12
CA ILE A 208 13.61 33.66 -22.60
C ILE A 208 13.03 34.47 -23.75
N HIS A 209 12.27 33.80 -24.61
CA HIS A 209 11.58 34.36 -25.77
C HIS A 209 10.08 34.05 -25.64
N PRO A 210 9.35 34.78 -24.78
CA PRO A 210 7.92 34.64 -24.68
C PRO A 210 7.30 34.93 -26.04
N ILE A 211 6.56 33.95 -26.56
CA ILE A 211 5.87 34.10 -27.84
C ILE A 211 4.72 35.08 -27.60
N ASP A 212 4.81 36.24 -28.25
CA ASP A 212 3.75 37.25 -28.24
C ASP A 212 2.54 36.70 -29.03
N PRO A 213 1.40 36.41 -28.38
CA PRO A 213 0.27 35.77 -29.04
C PRO A 213 -0.35 36.64 -30.14
N ALA A 214 -0.02 37.93 -30.21
CA ALA A 214 -0.50 38.86 -31.24
C ALA A 214 0.17 38.69 -32.62
N LYS A 215 1.18 37.81 -32.77
CA LYS A 215 1.91 37.60 -34.05
C LYS A 215 1.39 36.44 -34.90
N PHE A 216 0.33 35.77 -34.48
CA PHE A 216 -0.27 34.63 -35.20
C PHE A 216 -1.78 34.79 -35.42
N GLU A 217 -2.25 36.03 -35.60
CA GLU A 217 -3.55 36.33 -36.24
C GLU A 217 -3.36 36.62 -37.74
#